data_AF-A0ABD6ISZ5-F1
#
_entry.id   AF-A0ABD6ISZ5-F1
#
_cell.length_a   1.000
_cell.length_b   1.000
_cell.length_c   1.000
_cell.angle_alpha   90.00
_cell.angle_beta   90.00
_cell.angle_gamma   90.00
#
_symmetry.space_group_name_H-M   'P 1'
#
loop_
_entity.id
_entity.type
_entity.pdbx_description
1 polymer ?
#
loop_
_entity_poly.entity_id
_entity_poly.type
_entity_poly.pdbx_seq_one_letter_code
_entity_poly.pdbx_strand_id
1 'polypeptide(L)'
;MRMRAAIAVPAASAAVAALLLTAPPGQAAARAPRVAPCVQGELSLRAATVPHRSNVVRVSVTNRSGRTCAIDRVPLVTFGGLDGAAL
;
A
#
# COMPACT_ATOMS: atom_id res chain seq x y z
N MET A 1 27.65 -32.95 29.00
CA MET A 1 27.99 -31.63 28.42
C MET A 1 26.70 -30.87 28.11
N ARG A 2 26.51 -29.67 28.68
CA ARG A 2 25.41 -28.76 28.29
C ARG A 2 26.03 -27.61 27.49
N MET A 3 25.83 -27.59 26.18
CA MET A 3 26.24 -26.47 25.32
C MET A 3 25.18 -25.37 25.46
N ARG A 4 25.52 -24.28 26.16
CA ARG A 4 24.70 -23.06 26.14
C ARG A 4 25.13 -22.21 24.96
N ALA A 5 24.37 -22.24 23.86
CA ALA A 5 24.55 -21.31 22.76
C ALA A 5 24.02 -19.93 23.19
N ALA A 6 24.91 -19.04 23.61
CA ALA A 6 24.58 -17.64 23.81
C ALA A 6 24.51 -16.96 22.43
N ILE A 7 23.29 -16.75 21.94
CA ILE A 7 23.06 -15.98 20.71
C ILE A 7 23.26 -14.51 21.09
N ALA A 8 24.47 -13.99 20.84
CA ALA A 8 24.72 -12.56 20.92
C ALA A 8 23.99 -11.89 19.76
N VAL A 9 22.75 -11.45 20.00
CA VAL A 9 22.02 -10.61 19.04
C VAL A 9 22.75 -9.26 18.99
N PRO A 10 23.29 -8.84 17.83
CA PRO A 10 23.97 -7.55 17.73
C PRO A 10 22.99 -6.43 18.08
N ALA A 11 23.38 -5.51 18.97
CA ALA A 11 22.54 -4.36 19.34
C ALA A 11 22.09 -3.51 18.13
N ALA A 12 22.86 -3.57 17.03
CA ALA A 12 22.49 -2.98 15.74
C ALA A 12 21.17 -3.53 15.17
N SER A 13 20.88 -4.83 15.35
CA SER A 13 19.64 -5.45 14.88
C SER A 13 18.41 -4.97 15.65
N ALA A 14 18.56 -4.71 16.95
CA ALA A 14 17.48 -4.17 17.79
C ALA A 14 17.15 -2.71 17.44
N ALA A 15 18.17 -1.90 17.15
CA ALA A 15 17.97 -0.50 16.76
C ALA A 15 17.24 -0.35 15.42
N VAL A 16 17.55 -1.21 14.43
CA VAL A 16 16.85 -1.21 13.13
C VAL A 16 15.40 -1.67 13.28
N ALA A 17 15.14 -2.67 14.12
CA ALA A 17 13.77 -3.11 14.41
C ALA A 17 12.94 -2.00 15.07
N ALA A 18 13.50 -1.27 16.04
CA ALA A 18 12.82 -0.15 16.69
C ALA A 18 12.49 0.98 15.69
N LEU A 19 13.41 1.31 14.78
CA LEU A 19 13.18 2.32 13.73
C LEU A 19 12.06 1.90 12.77
N LEU A 20 12.00 0.62 12.39
CA LEU A 20 10.94 0.09 11.53
C LEU A 20 9.55 0.14 12.19
N LEU A 21 9.46 -0.02 13.51
CA LEU A 21 8.18 0.11 14.24
C LEU A 21 7.66 1.56 14.27
N THR A 22 8.55 2.54 14.23
CA THR A 22 8.19 3.97 14.24
C THR A 22 7.99 4.57 12.84
N ALA A 23 8.28 3.80 11.79
CA ALA A 23 8.15 4.28 10.42
C ALA A 23 6.66 4.44 10.06
N PRO A 24 6.24 5.61 9.53
CA PRO A 24 4.91 5.76 8.96
C PRO A 24 4.68 4.69 7.87
N PRO A 25 3.47 4.12 7.79
CA PRO A 25 3.15 3.14 6.75
C PRO A 25 3.47 3.74 5.37
N GLY A 26 4.35 3.07 4.61
CA GLY A 26 4.75 3.48 3.26
C GLY A 26 6.17 4.03 3.09
N GLN A 27 6.95 4.21 4.16
CA GLN A 27 8.32 4.74 4.06
C GLN A 27 9.41 3.71 3.71
N ALA A 28 9.10 2.41 3.71
CA ALA A 28 10.08 1.35 3.48
C ALA A 28 10.47 1.13 1.99
N ALA A 29 9.88 1.88 1.05
CA ALA A 29 10.17 1.68 -0.37
C ALA A 29 11.39 2.50 -0.81
N ALA A 30 12.38 1.83 -1.41
CA ALA A 30 13.46 2.49 -2.13
C ALA A 30 12.89 3.53 -3.11
N ARG A 31 13.53 4.70 -3.20
CA ARG A 31 13.08 5.80 -4.06
C ARG A 31 13.07 5.34 -5.52
N ALA A 32 11.89 4.99 -6.01
CA ALA A 32 11.72 4.58 -7.40
C ALA A 32 12.14 5.71 -8.36
N PRO A 33 12.50 5.38 -9.62
CA PRO A 33 12.71 6.37 -10.66
C PRO A 33 11.55 7.38 -10.66
N ARG A 34 11.87 8.67 -10.82
CA ARG A 34 10.86 9.75 -10.84
C ARG A 34 10.07 9.67 -12.14
N VAL A 35 9.04 8.84 -12.16
CA VAL A 35 8.00 8.85 -13.18
C VAL A 35 7.06 10.01 -12.87
N ALA A 36 6.69 10.81 -13.89
CA ALA A 36 5.75 11.91 -13.71
C ALA A 36 4.39 11.38 -13.22
N PRO A 37 3.69 12.09 -12.32
CA PRO A 37 2.37 11.68 -11.87
C PRO A 37 1.37 11.71 -13.03
N CYS A 38 0.40 10.81 -13.00
CA CYS A 38 -0.74 10.87 -13.91
C CYS A 38 -1.56 12.12 -13.59
N VAL A 39 -1.98 12.88 -14.61
CA VAL A 39 -2.85 14.04 -14.36
C VAL A 39 -4.31 13.62 -14.24
N GLN A 40 -5.13 14.50 -13.65
CA GLN A 40 -6.56 14.24 -13.50
C GLN A 40 -7.22 13.97 -14.87
N GLY A 41 -8.04 12.93 -14.95
CA GLY A 41 -8.75 12.53 -16.18
C GLY A 41 -8.00 11.53 -17.08
N GLU A 42 -6.68 11.39 -16.92
CA GLU A 42 -5.87 10.41 -17.65
C GLU A 42 -6.07 8.97 -17.16
N LEU A 43 -6.60 8.80 -15.96
CA LEU A 43 -6.94 7.50 -15.40
C LEU A 43 -8.44 7.24 -15.52
N SER A 44 -8.79 6.02 -15.91
CA SER A 44 -10.15 5.49 -15.76
C SER A 44 -10.15 4.49 -14.61
N LEU A 45 -11.07 4.67 -13.66
CA LEU A 45 -11.24 3.80 -12.50
C LEU A 45 -12.55 3.05 -12.61
N ARG A 46 -12.53 1.75 -12.29
CA ARG A 46 -13.72 0.92 -12.13
C ARG A 46 -13.61 0.10 -10.86
N ALA A 47 -14.72 -0.03 -10.14
CA ALA A 47 -14.85 -0.93 -9.02
C ALA A 47 -16.07 -1.84 -9.26
N ALA A 48 -15.93 -3.13 -9.02
CA ALA A 48 -17.01 -4.10 -9.17
C ALA A 48 -16.90 -5.22 -8.15
N THR A 49 -18.04 -5.74 -7.71
CA THR A 49 -18.10 -6.97 -6.91
C THR A 49 -17.62 -8.16 -7.72
N VAL A 50 -16.92 -9.08 -7.08
CA VAL A 50 -16.48 -10.32 -7.73
C VAL A 50 -17.57 -11.39 -7.58
N PRO A 51 -18.01 -12.05 -8.68
CA PRO A 51 -18.99 -13.13 -8.60
C PRO A 51 -18.57 -14.19 -7.57
N HIS A 52 -19.54 -14.62 -6.75
CA HIS A 52 -19.35 -15.60 -5.67
C HIS A 52 -18.34 -15.19 -4.57
N ARG A 53 -17.98 -13.91 -4.48
CA ARG A 53 -17.09 -13.35 -3.45
C ARG A 53 -17.65 -12.03 -2.92
N SER A 54 -18.65 -12.13 -2.02
CA SER A 54 -19.40 -10.99 -1.48
C SER A 54 -18.55 -9.97 -0.69
N ASN A 55 -17.39 -10.39 -0.21
CA ASN A 55 -16.45 -9.57 0.54
C ASN A 55 -15.25 -9.07 -0.29
N VAL A 56 -15.29 -9.23 -1.61
CA VAL A 56 -14.19 -8.84 -2.50
C VAL A 56 -14.67 -7.83 -3.52
N VAL A 57 -13.98 -6.68 -3.55
CA VAL A 57 -14.13 -5.66 -4.59
C VAL A 57 -12.91 -5.71 -5.50
N ARG A 58 -13.15 -5.85 -6.79
CA ARG A 58 -12.11 -5.70 -7.82
C ARG A 58 -12.04 -4.24 -8.22
N VAL A 59 -10.89 -3.62 -8.00
CA VAL A 59 -10.58 -2.28 -8.48
C VAL A 59 -9.68 -2.41 -9.71
N SER A 60 -10.09 -1.80 -10.81
CA SER A 60 -9.32 -1.73 -12.06
C SER A 60 -8.99 -0.28 -12.35
N VAL A 61 -7.72 -0.02 -12.66
CA VAL A 61 -7.25 1.30 -13.10
C VAL A 61 -6.66 1.16 -14.50
N THR A 62 -7.09 2.02 -15.41
CA THR A 62 -6.59 2.05 -16.79
C THR A 62 -5.96 3.41 -17.07
N ASN A 63 -4.69 3.40 -17.48
CA ASN A 63 -4.00 4.59 -17.95
C ASN A 63 -4.38 4.87 -19.41
N ARG A 64 -4.94 6.06 -19.67
CA ARG A 64 -5.37 6.54 -20.99
C ARG A 64 -4.48 7.67 -21.53
N SER A 65 -3.40 8.03 -20.85
CA SER A 65 -2.52 9.16 -21.20
C SER A 65 -1.60 8.93 -22.41
N GLY A 66 -1.49 7.69 -22.91
CA GLY A 66 -0.54 7.33 -23.97
C GLY A 66 0.93 7.30 -23.54
N ARG A 67 1.23 7.56 -22.26
CA ARG A 67 2.58 7.55 -21.68
C ARG A 67 2.61 6.82 -20.35
N THR A 68 3.79 6.40 -19.91
CA THR A 68 3.96 5.91 -18.54
C THR A 68 3.83 7.07 -17.56
N CYS A 69 3.00 6.90 -16.52
CA CYS A 69 2.80 7.85 -15.44
C CYS A 69 2.64 7.11 -14.10
N ALA A 70 2.88 7.80 -12.98
CA ALA A 70 2.76 7.26 -11.64
C ALA A 70 1.40 7.64 -11.02
N ILE A 71 0.72 6.65 -10.45
CA ILE A 71 -0.42 6.87 -9.54
C ILE A 71 0.15 7.15 -8.16
N ASP A 72 -0.49 8.05 -7.40
CA ASP A 72 -0.06 8.36 -6.04
C ASP A 72 0.03 7.09 -5.16
N ARG A 73 0.96 7.10 -4.21
CA ARG A 73 1.43 5.92 -3.47
C ARG A 73 0.42 5.38 -2.47
N VAL A 74 -0.52 6.21 -2.03
CA VAL A 74 -1.48 5.84 -0.98
C VAL A 74 -2.88 5.92 -1.57
N PRO A 75 -3.40 4.83 -2.19
CA PRO A 75 -4.78 4.81 -2.62
C PRO A 75 -5.68 4.94 -1.40
N LEU A 76 -6.38 6.06 -1.30
CA LEU A 76 -7.40 6.26 -0.28
C LEU A 76 -8.66 5.51 -0.72
N VAL A 77 -9.02 4.46 0.02
CA VAL A 77 -10.30 3.77 -0.14
C VAL A 77 -11.24 4.27 0.95
N THR A 78 -12.31 4.92 0.54
CA THR A 78 -13.41 5.31 1.43
C THR A 78 -14.60 4.41 1.17
N PHE A 79 -15.17 3.83 2.23
CA PHE A 79 -16.43 3.10 2.14
C PHE A 79 -17.57 4.10 2.32
N GLY A 80 -18.38 4.31 1.29
CA GLY A 80 -19.59 5.10 1.39
C GLY A 80 -20.71 4.31 2.05
N GLY A 81 -21.61 4.99 2.77
CA GLY A 81 -22.79 4.36 3.36
C GLY A 81 -22.52 3.46 4.56
N LEU A 82 -21.39 3.63 5.25
CA LEU A 82 -21.13 2.96 6.53
C LEU A 82 -22.18 3.31 7.59
N ASP A 83 -22.76 4.51 7.50
CA ASP A 83 -23.80 5.01 8.40
C ASP A 83 -25.23 4.77 7.86
N GLY A 84 -25.36 4.05 6.74
CA GLY A 84 -26.64 3.88 6.03
C GLY A 84 -27.04 5.12 5.21
N ALA A 85 -28.10 4.98 4.40
CA ALA A 85 -28.76 6.14 3.81
C ALA A 85 -29.51 6.87 4.93
N ALA A 86 -29.31 8.18 5.08
CA ALA A 86 -30.22 8.99 5.86
C ALA A 86 -31.60 8.93 5.16
N LEU A 87 -32.58 8.34 5.86
CA LEU A 87 -33.98 8.28 5.43
C LEU A 87 -34.64 9.64 5.57
#